data_AF-A0A535UQ15-F1
#
_entry.id   AF-A0A535UQ15-F1
#
_cell.length_a   1.000
_cell.length_b   1.000
_cell.length_c   1.000
_cell.angle_alpha   90.00
_cell.angle_beta   90.00
_cell.angle_gamma   90.00
#
_symmetry.space_group_name_H-M   'P 1'
#
loop_
_entity.id
_entity.type
_entity.pdbx_description
1 polymer ?
#
loop_
_entity_poly.entity_id
_entity_poly.type
_entity_poly.pdbx_seq_one_letter_code
_entity_poly.pdbx_strand_id
1 'polypeptide(L)' 'MNHVDGRFTGTGGVEIYWQAWRPAEARAVVVIAHGAGEHSRRYEHVARRLV' A
#
# COMPACT_ATOMS: atom_id res chain seq x y z
N MET A 1 -2.78 -6.26 13.38
CA MET A 1 -2.45 -5.58 12.11
C MET A 1 -2.02 -4.17 12.43
N ASN A 2 -0.78 -3.82 12.06
CA ASN A 2 -0.33 -2.44 12.12
C ASN A 2 -0.60 -1.78 10.76
N HIS A 3 -1.44 -0.74 10.73
CA HIS A 3 -1.64 0.08 9.54
C HIS A 3 -0.69 1.27 9.60
N VAL A 4 0.04 1.47 8.51
CA VAL A 4 0.99 2.58 8.37
C VAL A 4 0.87 3.17 6.97
N ASP A 5 1.11 4.46 6.86
CA ASP A 5 1.10 5.16 5.58
C ASP A 5 2.21 6.20 5.50
N GLY A 6 2.39 6.76 4.30
CA GLY A 6 3.42 7.74 4.05
C GLY A 6 3.43 8.21 2.61
N ARG A 7 4.48 8.96 2.30
CA ARG A 7 4.73 9.53 0.97
C ARG A 7 6.17 9.25 0.57
N PHE A 8 6.42 9.08 -0.72
CA PHE A 8 7.77 9.10 -1.28
C PHE A 8 7.78 9.87 -2.59
N THR A 9 8.94 10.40 -2.96
CA THR A 9 9.13 11.09 -4.24
C THR A 9 9.36 10.05 -5.34
N GLY A 10 8.40 9.94 -6.26
CA GLY A 10 8.50 9.14 -7.46
C GLY A 10 9.23 9.85 -8.60
N THR A 11 9.23 9.19 -9.77
CA THR A 11 9.84 9.74 -11.00
C THR A 11 9.23 11.10 -11.36
N GLY A 12 10.07 12.04 -11.79
CA GLY A 12 9.65 13.39 -12.14
C GLY A 12 9.33 14.29 -10.94
N GLY A 13 9.71 13.89 -9.72
CA GLY A 13 9.45 14.68 -8.51
C GLY A 13 8.02 14.57 -7.98
N VAL A 14 7.22 13.65 -8.54
CA VAL A 14 5.83 13.46 -8.14
C VAL A 14 5.77 12.79 -6.77
N GLU A 15 5.08 13.41 -5.81
CA GLU A 15 4.85 12.80 -4.51
C GLU A 15 3.79 11.69 -4.62
N ILE A 16 4.14 10.47 -4.20
CA ILE A 16 3.26 9.30 -4.24
C ILE A 16 2.89 8.91 -2.81
N TYR A 17 1.58 8.91 -2.53
CA TYR A 17 1.03 8.35 -1.31
C TYR A 17 1.02 6.82 -1.36
N TRP A 18 1.39 6.19 -0.24
CA TRP A 18 1.31 4.75 -0.07
C TRP A 18 0.76 4.40 1.32
N GLN A 19 0.21 3.21 1.44
CA GLN A 19 -0.22 2.64 2.72
C GLN A 19 0.04 1.14 2.75
N ALA A 20 0.25 0.60 3.94
CA ALA A 20 0.53 -0.81 4.17
C ALA A 20 -0.17 -1.31 5.42
N TRP A 21 -0.58 -2.57 5.36
CA TRP A 21 -0.99 -3.36 6.51
C TRP A 21 0.13 -4.36 6.78
N ARG A 22 0.54 -4.50 8.04
CA ARG A 22 1.68 -5.33 8.41
C ARG A 22 1.26 -6.44 9.39
N PRO A 23 1.62 -7.72 9.11
CA PRO A 23 1.52 -8.81 10.09
C PRO A 23 2.62 -8.65 11.17
N ALA A 24 2.58 -9.47 12.21
CA ALA A 24 3.64 -9.50 13.23
C ALA A 24 4.97 -10.03 12.65
N GLU A 25 4.89 -11.08 11.82
CA GLU A 25 6.03 -11.67 11.11
C GLU A 25 5.72 -11.71 9.60
N ALA A 26 6.62 -11.19 8.78
CA ALA A 26 6.42 -11.11 7.34
C ALA A 26 7.28 -12.14 6.60
N ARG A 27 6.68 -12.96 5.74
CA ARG A 27 7.38 -13.86 4.82
C ARG A 27 7.77 -13.18 3.50
N ALA A 28 6.97 -12.22 3.05
CA ALA A 28 7.12 -11.55 1.77
C ALA A 28 6.43 -10.18 1.77
N VAL A 29 6.70 -9.38 0.74
CA VAL A 29 6.02 -8.10 0.47
C VAL A 29 5.19 -8.24 -0.80
N VAL A 30 3.91 -7.86 -0.73
CA VAL A 30 3.02 -7.79 -1.89
C VAL A 30 2.74 -6.32 -2.20
N VAL A 31 3.06 -5.88 -3.41
CA VAL A 31 2.78 -4.52 -3.88
C VAL A 31 1.49 -4.53 -4.69
N ILE A 32 0.53 -3.69 -4.31
CA ILE A 32 -0.74 -3.52 -5.02
C ILE A 32 -0.72 -2.14 -5.68
N ALA A 33 -0.66 -2.11 -7.02
CA ALA A 33 -0.86 -0.90 -7.81
C ALA A 33 -2.35 -0.77 -8.14
N HIS A 34 -2.95 0.38 -7.83
CA HIS A 34 -4.35 0.63 -8.16
C HIS A 34 -4.54 0.92 -9.66
N GLY A 35 -5.78 0.81 -10.14
CA GLY A 35 -6.13 1.14 -11.52
C GLY A 35 -6.19 2.64 -11.80
N ALA A 36 -6.46 2.99 -13.06
CA ALA A 36 -6.65 4.37 -13.49
C ALA A 36 -7.89 4.99 -12.81
N GLY A 37 -7.73 6.19 -12.26
CA GLY A 37 -8.81 6.90 -11.55
C GLY A 37 -9.15 6.33 -10.17
N GLU A 38 -8.35 5.41 -9.64
CA GLU A 38 -8.58 4.80 -8.33
C GLU A 38 -7.61 5.32 -7.25
N HIS A 39 -7.91 4.96 -6.00
CA HIS A 39 -7.05 5.22 -4.84
C HIS A 39 -6.83 3.94 -4.04
N SER A 40 -5.70 3.86 -3.33
CA SER A 40 -5.25 2.67 -2.59
C SER A 40 -6.25 2.16 -1.54
N ARG A 41 -7.12 3.01 -0.97
CA ARG A 41 -8.14 2.58 0.02
C ARG A 41 -9.15 1.58 -0.55
N ARG A 42 -9.41 1.58 -1.86
CA ARG A 42 -10.28 0.58 -2.51
C ARG A 42 -9.80 -0.87 -2.29
N TYR A 43 -8.49 -1.06 -2.08
CA TYR A 43 -7.83 -2.35 -1.95
C TYR A 43 -7.61 -2.81 -0.50
N GLU A 44 -8.13 -2.09 0.51
CA GLU A 44 -7.97 -2.46 1.93
C GLU A 44 -8.42 -3.90 2.21
N HIS A 45 -9.53 -4.33 1.61
CA HIS A 45 -10.05 -5.68 1.77
C HIS A 45 -9.09 -6.76 1.23
N VAL A 46 -8.33 -6.45 0.17
CA VAL A 46 -7.30 -7.35 -0.37
C VAL A 46 -6.09 -7.39 0.55
N ALA A 47 -5.60 -6.22 0.98
CA ALA A 47 -4.47 -6.14 1.89
C ALA A 47 -4.72 -6.89 3.20
N ARG A 48 -5.93 -6.78 3.77
CA ARG A 48 -6.35 -7.52 4.97
C ARG A 48 -6.37 -9.04 4.82
N ARG A 49 -6.41 -9.57 3.59
CA ARG A 49 -6.36 -11.03 3.33
C ARG A 49 -4.93 -11.56 3.23
N LEU A 50 -3.95 -10.66 3.13
CA LEU A 50 -2.53 -10.98 2.94
C LEU A 50 -1.69 -10.82 4.21
N VAL A 51 -2.32 -10.45 5.33
CA VAL A 51 -1.66 -10.05 6.58
C VAL A 51 -2.35 -10.62 7.82
#